data_AF-A0A835RAT1-F1
#
_entry.id   AF-A0A835RAT1-F1
#
_cell.length_a   1.000
_cell.length_b   1.000
_cell.length_c   1.000
_cell.angle_alpha   90.00
_cell.angle_beta   90.00
_cell.angle_gamma   90.00
#
_symmetry.space_group_name_H-M   'P 1'
#
loop_
_entity.id
_entity.type
_entity.pdbx_description
1 polymer ?
#
loop_
_entity_poly.entity_id
_entity_poly.type
_entity_poly.pdbx_seq_one_letter_code
_entity_poly.pdbx_strand_id
1 'polypeptide(L)'
;MVVWENFGSQKGTVFCGVFDGHGVDGHMVSRKVRDSLPLKLSVHWEVNFGGDELRQNSVSTAGSLTSEEALPICLEDEDWASTKFDKEKLPDFFATLKESFLKAFRTMDKELKSHPYIDCFCSGTTAVTILKQGQDLMIGNVGDSRAVLGTRDHDGNLVAVQLTTDLKPNLPREIERLK
;
A
#
# COMPACT_ATOMS: atom_id res chain seq x y z
N MET A 1 13.62 1.40 7.76
CA MET A 1 12.48 0.81 8.49
C MET A 1 11.70 1.92 9.20
N VAL A 2 10.40 1.71 9.42
CA VAL A 2 9.52 2.49 10.32
C VAL A 2 8.63 1.52 11.10
N VAL A 3 8.25 1.89 12.32
CA VAL A 3 7.19 1.25 13.13
C VAL A 3 6.39 2.38 13.77
N TRP A 4 5.06 2.29 13.73
CA TRP A 4 4.13 3.29 14.25
C TRP A 4 2.97 2.58 14.96
N GLU A 5 2.90 2.73 16.28
CA GLU A 5 1.82 2.20 17.13
C GLU A 5 0.61 3.15 17.18
N ASN A 6 -0.59 2.59 17.30
CA ASN A 6 -1.88 3.31 17.28
C ASN A 6 -2.05 4.15 16.00
N PHE A 7 -1.68 3.54 14.87
CA PHE A 7 -1.76 4.10 13.54
C PHE A 7 -3.20 4.48 13.14
N GLY A 8 -3.37 5.58 12.41
CA GLY A 8 -4.70 6.12 12.07
C GLY A 8 -5.55 6.48 13.29
N SER A 9 -4.91 6.82 14.42
CA SER A 9 -5.54 7.02 15.74
C SER A 9 -6.32 5.81 16.28
N GLN A 10 -6.17 4.62 15.68
CA GLN A 10 -6.88 3.42 16.09
C GLN A 10 -6.07 2.64 17.14
N LYS A 11 -6.61 2.51 18.36
CA LYS A 11 -5.90 1.85 19.46
C LYS A 11 -5.58 0.38 19.13
N GLY A 12 -4.32 -0.02 19.34
CA GLY A 12 -3.89 -1.40 19.11
C GLY A 12 -3.65 -1.77 17.64
N THR A 13 -3.68 -0.81 16.72
CA THR A 13 -3.11 -0.99 15.38
C THR A 13 -1.61 -0.72 15.39
N VAL A 14 -0.87 -1.39 14.50
CA VAL A 14 0.56 -1.12 14.28
C VAL A 14 0.83 -1.12 12.78
N PHE A 15 1.37 0.00 12.27
CA PHE A 15 1.96 0.05 10.94
C PHE A 15 3.48 -0.17 11.05
N CYS A 16 4.06 -0.97 10.17
CA CYS A 16 5.51 -1.00 9.98
C CYS A 16 5.88 -1.11 8.49
N GLY A 17 7.12 -0.74 8.17
CA GLY A 17 7.58 -0.77 6.78
C GLY A 17 9.10 -0.83 6.63
N VAL A 18 9.55 -1.57 5.62
CA VAL A 18 10.95 -1.65 5.17
C VAL A 18 11.01 -1.17 3.72
N PHE A 19 12.05 -0.39 3.44
CA PHE A 19 12.25 0.31 2.17
C PHE A 19 13.73 0.21 1.83
N ASP A 20 14.06 -0.46 0.73
CA ASP A 20 15.43 -0.65 0.26
C ASP A 20 15.69 0.24 -0.96
N GLY A 21 16.50 1.29 -0.75
CA GLY A 21 16.72 2.38 -1.69
C GLY A 21 17.92 2.15 -2.60
N HIS A 22 17.73 2.31 -3.91
CA HIS A 22 18.76 2.07 -4.93
C HIS A 22 18.85 3.22 -5.95
N GLY A 23 19.95 3.26 -6.70
CA GLY A 23 20.31 4.40 -7.55
C GLY A 23 20.97 5.53 -6.76
N VAL A 24 21.33 6.62 -7.45
CA VAL A 24 22.11 7.74 -6.87
C VAL A 24 21.39 8.38 -5.66
N ASP A 25 20.08 8.56 -5.79
CA ASP A 25 19.23 9.18 -4.78
C ASP A 25 18.39 8.16 -4.01
N GLY A 26 18.67 6.86 -4.12
CA GLY A 26 17.87 5.79 -3.50
C GLY A 26 17.70 5.96 -1.99
N HIS A 27 18.73 6.47 -1.31
CA HIS A 27 18.70 6.81 0.11
C HIS A 27 17.79 8.00 0.45
N MET A 28 17.51 8.89 -0.51
CA MET A 28 16.52 9.97 -0.41
C MET A 28 15.12 9.48 -0.78
N VAL A 29 14.98 8.66 -1.84
CA VAL A 29 13.70 8.04 -2.24
C VAL A 29 13.14 7.17 -1.10
N SER A 30 13.93 6.22 -0.59
CA SER A 30 13.53 5.34 0.52
C SER A 30 13.18 6.11 1.80
N ARG A 31 13.91 7.19 2.12
CA ARG A 31 13.58 8.11 3.23
C ARG A 31 12.25 8.82 2.98
N LYS A 32 12.05 9.38 1.79
CA LYS A 32 10.83 10.10 1.41
C LYS A 32 9.59 9.19 1.49
N VAL A 33 9.69 7.95 1.01
CA VAL A 33 8.63 6.94 1.12
C VAL A 33 8.39 6.54 2.58
N ARG A 34 9.45 6.24 3.35
CA ARG A 34 9.34 5.93 4.78
C ARG A 34 8.56 6.99 5.56
N ASP A 35 8.80 8.26 5.27
CA ASP A 35 8.24 9.39 6.01
C ASP A 35 6.86 9.83 5.48
N SER A 36 6.55 9.57 4.20
CA SER A 36 5.35 10.11 3.53
C SER A 36 4.27 9.08 3.18
N LEU A 37 4.64 7.81 2.95
CA LEU A 37 3.69 6.74 2.61
C LEU A 37 2.72 6.39 3.76
N PRO A 38 3.14 6.33 5.05
CA PRO A 38 2.22 6.02 6.14
C PRO A 38 1.12 7.09 6.24
N LEU A 39 1.47 8.38 6.09
CA LEU A 39 0.51 9.48 6.12
C LEU A 39 -0.54 9.38 4.99
N LYS A 40 -0.13 8.98 3.79
CA LYS A 40 -1.05 8.74 2.66
C LYS A 40 -2.00 7.58 2.94
N LEU A 41 -1.51 6.51 3.57
CA LEU A 41 -2.34 5.38 3.96
C LEU A 41 -3.37 5.79 5.03
N SER A 42 -3.00 6.57 6.05
CA SER A 42 -3.95 7.08 7.05
C SER A 42 -5.08 7.89 6.40
N VAL A 43 -4.76 8.83 5.51
CA VAL A 43 -5.77 9.66 4.83
C VAL A 43 -6.74 8.81 4.00
N HIS A 44 -6.23 7.84 3.22
CA HIS A 44 -7.09 6.97 2.43
C HIS A 44 -7.83 5.90 3.25
N TRP A 45 -7.42 5.65 4.49
CA TRP A 45 -8.15 4.81 5.44
C TRP A 45 -9.31 5.59 6.07
N GLU A 46 -9.04 6.75 6.65
CA GLU A 46 -10.01 7.55 7.42
C GLU A 46 -11.21 8.01 6.57
N VAL A 47 -10.97 8.42 5.32
CA VAL A 47 -12.02 8.88 4.40
C VAL A 47 -13.08 7.81 4.12
N ASN A 48 -12.72 6.52 4.16
CA ASN A 48 -13.65 5.43 3.88
C ASN A 48 -14.49 5.01 5.10
N PHE A 49 -14.14 5.44 6.33
CA PHE A 49 -14.96 5.21 7.53
C PHE A 49 -15.86 6.40 7.88
N GLY A 50 -15.53 7.63 7.45
CA GLY A 50 -16.30 8.85 7.73
C GLY A 50 -17.44 9.15 6.75
N GLY A 51 -17.89 8.16 5.96
CA GLY A 51 -18.61 8.38 4.71
C GLY A 51 -20.12 8.66 4.75
N ASP A 52 -20.82 8.47 5.87
CA ASP A 52 -22.30 8.35 5.86
C ASP A 52 -23.10 9.34 6.74
N GLU A 53 -22.48 10.17 7.62
CA GLU A 53 -23.27 11.04 8.53
C GLU A 53 -22.95 12.56 8.53
N LEU A 54 -21.95 13.06 7.78
CA LEU A 54 -21.55 14.48 7.84
C LEU A 54 -21.42 15.18 6.47
N ARG A 55 -22.49 15.13 5.66
CA ARG A 55 -22.62 15.95 4.43
C ARG A 55 -23.97 16.65 4.22
N GLN A 56 -24.64 17.06 5.31
CA GLN A 56 -25.70 18.07 5.25
C GLN A 56 -25.38 19.26 6.17
N ASN A 57 -25.64 20.48 5.68
CA ASN A 57 -25.43 21.80 6.32
C ASN A 57 -23.94 22.27 6.34
N SER A 58 -23.52 23.43 5.80
CA SER A 58 -24.22 24.53 5.09
C SER A 58 -23.27 25.35 4.18
N VAL A 59 -23.74 25.79 2.99
CA VAL A 59 -23.78 27.19 2.44
C VAL A 59 -22.69 28.19 2.92
N SER A 60 -21.96 29.02 2.13
CA SER A 60 -21.79 29.24 0.66
C SER A 60 -20.77 30.38 0.40
N THR A 61 -20.08 30.45 -0.76
CA THR A 61 -19.69 31.70 -1.52
C THR A 61 -19.05 31.30 -2.88
N ALA A 62 -19.11 32.16 -3.91
CA ALA A 62 -19.04 31.77 -5.33
C ALA A 62 -17.74 32.11 -6.10
N GLY A 63 -17.55 31.42 -7.25
CA GLY A 63 -16.51 31.63 -8.28
C GLY A 63 -15.94 30.30 -8.80
N SER A 64 -16.40 29.73 -9.92
CA SER A 64 -15.92 30.00 -11.30
C SER A 64 -14.46 29.55 -11.54
N LEU A 65 -14.11 28.66 -12.48
CA LEU A 65 -14.86 28.06 -13.61
C LEU A 65 -14.36 26.64 -13.99
N THR A 66 -14.81 26.13 -15.15
CA THR A 66 -14.53 24.83 -15.83
C THR A 66 -13.07 24.64 -16.33
N SER A 67 -12.56 23.48 -16.77
CA SER A 67 -13.19 22.22 -17.26
C SER A 67 -12.37 20.95 -16.92
N GLU A 68 -13.09 19.85 -16.69
CA GLU A 68 -12.92 18.52 -17.31
C GLU A 68 -11.54 18.15 -17.93
N GLU A 69 -10.78 17.25 -17.28
CA GLU A 69 -10.17 16.10 -17.99
C GLU A 69 -10.22 14.86 -17.07
N ALA A 70 -11.05 13.89 -17.44
CA ALA A 70 -11.14 12.62 -16.74
C ALA A 70 -9.93 11.74 -17.12
N LEU A 71 -8.99 11.55 -16.18
CA LEU A 71 -7.89 10.62 -16.38
C LEU A 71 -8.42 9.18 -16.42
N PRO A 72 -7.98 8.35 -17.39
CA PRO A 72 -8.54 7.02 -17.60
C PRO A 72 -8.32 6.14 -16.38
N ILE A 73 -9.40 5.55 -15.89
CA ILE A 73 -9.38 4.49 -14.90
C ILE A 73 -8.93 3.24 -15.65
N CYS A 74 -7.64 2.90 -15.57
CA CYS A 74 -7.14 1.59 -15.98
C CYS A 74 -7.63 0.53 -14.98
N LEU A 75 -8.84 0.03 -15.22
CA LEU A 75 -9.41 -1.17 -14.62
C LEU A 75 -9.27 -2.31 -15.63
N GLU A 76 -8.21 -3.08 -15.44
CA GLU A 76 -7.81 -4.37 -16.02
C GLU A 76 -6.36 -4.50 -15.50
N ASP A 77 -5.93 -5.55 -14.78
CA ASP A 77 -6.35 -6.95 -14.85
C ASP A 77 -6.89 -7.53 -13.52
N GLU A 78 -7.94 -8.34 -13.61
CA GLU A 78 -8.27 -9.39 -12.64
C GLU A 78 -8.10 -10.74 -13.35
N ASP A 79 -7.02 -11.48 -13.08
CA ASP A 79 -7.04 -12.94 -13.23
C ASP A 79 -6.00 -13.65 -12.33
N TRP A 80 -6.34 -13.81 -11.05
CA TRP A 80 -5.58 -14.66 -10.12
C TRP A 80 -6.00 -16.13 -10.29
N ALA A 81 -5.31 -16.84 -11.17
CA ALA A 81 -5.34 -18.30 -11.19
C ALA A 81 -4.32 -18.88 -10.19
N SER A 82 -4.78 -19.21 -8.96
CA SER A 82 -4.44 -20.48 -8.26
C SER A 82 -4.84 -20.55 -6.76
N THR A 83 -6.14 -20.56 -6.44
CA THR A 83 -6.74 -21.52 -5.48
C THR A 83 -8.25 -21.30 -5.45
N LYS A 84 -9.03 -22.39 -5.46
CA LYS A 84 -10.46 -22.32 -5.15
C LYS A 84 -10.64 -22.19 -3.63
N PHE A 85 -10.34 -21.01 -3.10
CA PHE A 85 -11.10 -20.53 -1.95
C PHE A 85 -12.41 -19.99 -2.50
N ASP A 86 -13.51 -20.32 -1.84
CA ASP A 86 -14.82 -19.80 -2.22
C ASP A 86 -14.80 -18.27 -2.23
N LYS A 87 -15.56 -17.67 -3.16
CA LYS A 87 -15.83 -16.22 -3.17
C LYS A 87 -16.79 -15.86 -2.03
N GLU A 88 -16.46 -16.25 -0.80
CA GLU A 88 -16.98 -15.58 0.38
C GLU A 88 -16.64 -14.10 0.22
N LYS A 89 -17.63 -13.23 0.50
CA LYS A 89 -17.41 -11.79 0.47
C LYS A 89 -16.27 -11.48 1.45
N LEU A 90 -15.11 -11.13 0.92
CA LEU A 90 -14.02 -10.56 1.70
C LEU A 90 -14.63 -9.38 2.48
N PRO A 91 -14.56 -9.35 3.83
CA PRO A 91 -15.27 -8.34 4.61
C PRO A 91 -14.99 -6.93 4.08
N ASP A 92 -16.01 -6.07 4.02
CA ASP A 92 -15.94 -4.75 3.37
C ASP A 92 -14.75 -3.91 3.88
N PHE A 93 -14.35 -4.13 5.14
CA PHE A 93 -13.10 -3.69 5.76
C PHE A 93 -11.83 -3.99 4.94
N PHE A 94 -11.59 -5.25 4.54
CA PHE A 94 -10.39 -5.64 3.79
C PHE A 94 -10.42 -5.13 2.35
N ALA A 95 -11.60 -5.06 1.74
CA ALA A 95 -11.78 -4.45 0.41
C ALA A 95 -11.44 -2.95 0.44
N THR A 96 -12.02 -2.25 1.41
CA THR A 96 -11.71 -0.84 1.75
C THR A 96 -10.21 -0.64 1.93
N LEU A 97 -9.57 -1.50 2.73
CA LEU A 97 -8.16 -1.40 3.03
C LEU A 97 -7.25 -1.70 1.83
N LYS A 98 -7.57 -2.73 1.03
CA LYS A 98 -6.88 -3.02 -0.24
C LYS A 98 -6.89 -1.77 -1.13
N GLU A 99 -8.03 -1.09 -1.22
CA GLU A 99 -8.16 0.15 -1.98
C GLU A 99 -7.32 1.30 -1.37
N SER A 100 -7.34 1.48 -0.05
CA SER A 100 -6.53 2.50 0.64
C SER A 100 -5.02 2.31 0.43
N PHE A 101 -4.53 1.06 0.45
CA PHE A 101 -3.14 0.73 0.08
C PHE A 101 -2.85 1.10 -1.37
N LEU A 102 -3.68 0.65 -2.32
CA LEU A 102 -3.48 0.96 -3.75
C LEU A 102 -3.48 2.47 -4.02
N LYS A 103 -4.40 3.23 -3.41
CA LYS A 103 -4.45 4.70 -3.49
C LYS A 103 -3.19 5.33 -2.87
N ALA A 104 -2.75 4.89 -1.69
CA ALA A 104 -1.57 5.44 -1.02
C ALA A 104 -0.27 5.24 -1.83
N PHE A 105 -0.05 4.03 -2.36
CA PHE A 105 1.12 3.72 -3.19
C PHE A 105 1.10 4.51 -4.51
N ARG A 106 -0.03 4.57 -5.22
CA ARG A 106 -0.18 5.37 -6.46
C ARG A 106 0.04 6.87 -6.22
N THR A 107 -0.43 7.40 -5.10
CA THR A 107 -0.22 8.81 -4.72
C THR A 107 1.23 9.09 -4.34
N MET A 108 1.91 8.13 -3.68
CA MET A 108 3.34 8.24 -3.36
C MET A 108 4.21 8.22 -4.63
N ASP A 109 3.96 7.30 -5.56
CA ASP A 109 4.68 7.20 -6.84
C ASP A 109 4.56 8.49 -7.66
N LYS A 110 3.34 9.04 -7.77
CA LYS A 110 3.09 10.34 -8.43
C LYS A 110 3.88 11.50 -7.80
N GLU A 111 4.00 11.54 -6.47
CA GLU A 111 4.78 12.58 -5.77
C GLU A 111 6.28 12.40 -5.94
N LEU A 112 6.79 11.17 -6.01
CA LEU A 112 8.19 10.89 -6.35
C LEU A 112 8.51 11.36 -7.77
N LYS A 113 7.63 11.03 -8.74
CA LYS A 113 7.78 11.39 -10.15
C LYS A 113 7.79 12.91 -10.38
N SER A 114 7.10 13.69 -9.55
CA SER A 114 7.09 15.16 -9.62
C SER A 114 8.06 15.84 -8.66
N HIS A 115 8.95 15.10 -7.98
CA HIS A 115 9.82 15.66 -6.95
C HIS A 115 10.95 16.52 -7.56
N PRO A 116 11.10 17.80 -7.19
CA PRO A 116 12.00 18.72 -7.90
C PRO A 116 13.50 18.49 -7.66
N TYR A 117 13.86 17.71 -6.63
CA TYR A 117 15.25 17.56 -6.16
C TYR A 117 15.70 16.10 -5.96
N ILE A 118 14.93 15.10 -6.41
CA ILE A 118 15.27 13.68 -6.28
C ILE A 118 15.11 13.06 -7.66
N ASP A 119 16.19 12.52 -8.23
CA ASP A 119 16.16 11.82 -9.51
C ASP A 119 15.51 10.43 -9.35
N CYS A 120 14.18 10.41 -9.47
CA CYS A 120 13.37 9.20 -9.50
C CYS A 120 13.32 8.53 -10.90
N PHE A 121 14.12 8.96 -11.88
CA PHE A 121 14.26 8.26 -13.16
C PHE A 121 15.34 7.18 -13.05
N CYS A 122 16.48 7.48 -12.42
CA CYS A 122 17.57 6.53 -12.16
C CYS A 122 17.65 6.02 -10.71
N SER A 123 16.75 6.46 -9.83
CA SER A 123 16.71 6.02 -8.42
C SER A 123 15.32 5.55 -7.99
N GLY A 124 15.28 4.64 -7.04
CA GLY A 124 14.04 4.02 -6.58
C GLY A 124 14.15 3.45 -5.17
N THR A 125 13.06 2.79 -4.73
CA THR A 125 13.04 2.03 -3.50
C THR A 125 12.08 0.84 -3.62
N THR A 126 12.38 -0.26 -2.95
CA THR A 126 11.35 -1.25 -2.61
C THR A 126 10.44 -0.69 -1.51
N ALA A 127 9.30 -1.35 -1.30
CA ALA A 127 8.46 -1.14 -0.13
C ALA A 127 7.76 -2.45 0.26
N VAL A 128 8.06 -2.98 1.44
CA VAL A 128 7.20 -3.96 2.12
C VAL A 128 6.65 -3.32 3.39
N THR A 129 5.33 -3.17 3.45
CA THR A 129 4.62 -2.50 4.54
C THR A 129 3.54 -3.41 5.11
N ILE A 130 3.40 -3.41 6.43
CA ILE A 130 2.44 -4.25 7.16
C ILE A 130 1.59 -3.34 8.01
N LEU A 131 0.27 -3.54 7.99
CA LEU A 131 -0.66 -2.96 8.94
C LEU A 131 -1.34 -4.09 9.71
N LYS A 132 -1.14 -4.11 11.02
CA LYS A 132 -1.68 -5.08 11.95
C LYS A 132 -2.82 -4.46 12.76
N GLN A 133 -3.95 -5.15 12.89
CA GLN A 133 -5.04 -4.78 13.79
C GLN A 133 -5.58 -6.03 14.47
N GLY A 134 -5.48 -6.13 15.80
CA GLY A 134 -5.90 -7.34 16.52
C GLY A 134 -5.14 -8.58 16.05
N GLN A 135 -5.82 -9.52 15.42
CA GLN A 135 -5.24 -10.73 14.80
C GLN A 135 -4.98 -10.55 13.28
N ASP A 136 -5.53 -9.52 12.66
CA ASP A 136 -5.50 -9.30 11.22
C ASP A 136 -4.22 -8.60 10.75
N LEU A 137 -3.79 -8.93 9.54
CA LEU A 137 -2.61 -8.39 8.86
C LEU A 137 -2.96 -8.06 7.41
N MET A 138 -2.72 -6.82 7.00
CA MET A 138 -2.66 -6.41 5.59
C MET A 138 -1.22 -6.09 5.22
N ILE A 139 -0.78 -6.50 4.02
CA ILE A 139 0.60 -6.31 3.56
C ILE A 139 0.61 -5.68 2.17
N GLY A 140 1.27 -4.54 2.02
CA GLY A 140 1.62 -3.95 0.74
C GLY A 140 3.04 -4.35 0.35
N ASN A 141 3.25 -4.85 -0.87
CA ASN A 141 4.56 -5.29 -1.35
C ASN A 141 4.86 -4.76 -2.76
N VAL A 142 5.98 -4.07 -2.90
CA VAL A 142 6.53 -3.58 -4.18
C VAL A 142 8.04 -3.81 -4.17
N GLY A 143 8.54 -4.54 -5.18
CA GLY A 143 9.95 -4.96 -5.28
C GLY A 143 10.21 -6.30 -4.59
N ASP A 144 11.46 -6.55 -4.22
CA ASP A 144 11.97 -7.84 -3.75
C ASP A 144 12.38 -7.87 -2.26
N SER A 145 12.02 -6.84 -1.49
CA SER A 145 11.95 -6.95 -0.03
C SER A 145 10.84 -7.91 0.38
N ARG A 146 10.99 -8.56 1.56
CA ARG A 146 10.14 -9.71 1.94
C ARG A 146 9.64 -9.62 3.38
N ALA A 147 8.38 -10.00 3.59
CA ALA A 147 7.81 -10.29 4.90
C ALA A 147 7.76 -11.81 5.16
N VAL A 148 8.19 -12.23 6.34
CA VAL A 148 8.19 -13.63 6.78
C VAL A 148 7.68 -13.70 8.22
N LEU A 149 6.68 -14.55 8.47
CA LEU A 149 6.15 -14.84 9.80
C LEU A 149 6.93 -16.01 10.41
N GLY A 150 7.57 -15.77 11.55
CA GLY A 150 8.02 -16.85 12.44
C GLY A 150 6.83 -17.36 13.25
N THR A 151 6.50 -18.63 13.11
CA THR A 151 5.46 -19.33 13.90
C THR A 151 6.01 -20.65 14.44
N ARG A 152 5.21 -21.41 15.19
CA ARG A 152 5.56 -22.76 15.62
C ARG A 152 4.69 -23.82 14.94
N ASP A 153 5.28 -24.97 14.64
CA ASP A 153 4.54 -26.16 14.24
C ASP A 153 3.92 -26.88 15.45
N HIS A 154 3.33 -28.06 15.22
CA HIS A 154 2.69 -28.87 16.25
C HIS A 154 3.68 -29.48 17.26
N ASP A 155 4.94 -29.67 16.86
CA ASP A 155 6.02 -30.15 17.72
C ASP A 155 6.71 -28.99 18.48
N GLY A 156 6.31 -27.75 18.22
CA GLY A 156 6.84 -26.54 18.83
C GLY A 156 8.11 -25.99 18.17
N ASN A 157 8.56 -26.56 17.04
CA ASN A 157 9.73 -26.06 16.30
C ASN A 157 9.42 -24.69 15.68
N LEU A 158 10.43 -23.82 15.58
CA LEU A 158 10.29 -22.55 14.87
C LEU A 158 10.26 -22.79 13.36
N VAL A 159 9.17 -22.40 12.71
CA VAL A 159 8.99 -22.49 11.26
C VAL A 159 8.73 -21.11 10.64
N ALA A 160 9.23 -20.91 9.43
CA ALA A 160 9.13 -19.66 8.69
C ALA A 160 8.06 -19.74 7.59
N VAL A 161 7.06 -18.87 7.65
CA VAL A 161 6.01 -18.74 6.64
C VAL A 161 6.22 -17.45 5.86
N GLN A 162 6.59 -17.56 4.59
CA GLN A 162 6.77 -16.40 3.72
C GLN A 162 5.41 -15.78 3.38
N LEU A 163 5.24 -14.49 3.68
CA LEU A 163 3.97 -13.77 3.51
C LEU A 163 3.89 -12.98 2.19
N THR A 164 5.04 -12.60 1.61
CA THR A 164 5.11 -11.89 0.33
C THR A 164 5.98 -12.64 -0.67
N THR A 165 5.69 -12.48 -1.96
CA THR A 165 6.53 -12.97 -3.06
C THR A 165 7.35 -11.81 -3.62
N ASP A 166 8.66 -11.98 -3.73
CA ASP A 166 9.56 -11.01 -4.37
C ASP A 166 9.09 -10.69 -5.80
N LEU A 167 8.99 -9.42 -6.18
CA LEU A 167 8.68 -9.03 -7.56
C LEU A 167 9.96 -9.04 -8.42
N LYS A 168 10.38 -10.23 -8.85
CA LYS A 168 11.59 -10.43 -9.67
C LYS A 168 11.25 -10.77 -11.13
N PRO A 169 11.91 -10.15 -12.12
CA PRO A 169 11.55 -10.25 -13.54
C PRO A 169 11.80 -11.64 -14.15
N ASN A 170 12.43 -12.57 -13.43
CA ASN A 170 12.64 -13.95 -13.84
C ASN A 170 11.61 -14.94 -13.29
N LEU A 171 10.63 -14.50 -12.49
CA LEU A 171 9.55 -15.36 -11.99
C LEU A 171 8.46 -15.50 -13.06
N PRO A 172 7.87 -16.70 -13.29
CA PRO A 172 6.88 -16.92 -14.35
C PRO A 172 5.72 -15.92 -14.37
N ARG A 173 5.16 -15.57 -13.21
CA ARG A 173 4.08 -14.57 -13.08
C ARG A 173 4.51 -13.15 -13.42
N GLU A 174 5.71 -12.74 -13.02
CA GLU A 174 6.23 -11.41 -13.36
C GLU A 174 6.65 -11.33 -14.83
N ILE A 175 7.16 -12.43 -15.41
CA ILE A 175 7.40 -12.56 -16.85
C ILE A 175 6.10 -12.41 -17.63
N GLU A 176 4.99 -12.97 -17.14
CA GLU A 176 3.67 -12.85 -17.77
C GLU A 176 3.11 -11.42 -17.66
N ARG A 177 3.20 -10.80 -16.48
CA ARG A 177 2.76 -9.41 -16.20
C ARG A 177 3.58 -8.32 -16.91
N LEU A 178 4.77 -8.64 -17.42
CA LEU A 178 5.69 -7.68 -18.08
C LEU A 178 5.74 -7.83 -19.62
N LYS A 179 4.89 -8.67 -20.21
CA LYS A 179 4.74 -8.83 -21.67
C LYS A 179 3.70 -7.90 -22.25
#